data_AF-A0A8T1A388-F1
#
_entry.id   AF-A0A8T1A388-F1
#
_cell.length_a   1.000
_cell.length_b   1.000
_cell.length_c   1.000
_cell.angle_alpha   90.00
_cell.angle_beta   90.00
_cell.angle_gamma   90.00
#
_symmetry.space_group_name_H-M   'P 1'
#
loop_
_entity.id
_entity.type
_entity.pdbx_description
1 polymer ?
#
loop_
_entity_poly.entity_id
_entity_poly.type
_entity_poly.pdbx_seq_one_letter_code
_entity_poly.pdbx_strand_id
1 'polypeptide(L)'
;VVNGNIQSEVKEVLREVQNLYQKGVLDPEFGVKDFTKMMEDVNAGKSGMFFLPQWAPFQVSSMIKKDKNVDWLPYPVQSIDDQPAKTQNHLSLGGIFAVRKGYEHPEALIKLLNFQAEKMFGESAKEERAAYLNGLTGLGFHNATVSNLPANKNVKAQDEVEQALKTGDTSILELEAKLFYDDIMDYRNGNLDKWHMERIFGPESSQGVIKYYRDNDLIVMNEFIYAPTRTMNTKQATLDKLRAETFLKIIYGNLSIDEFDSFVA
;
A
#
# COMPACT_ATOMS: atom_id res chain seq x y z
N VAL A 1 5.19 24.47 -2.19
CA VAL A 1 4.76 23.32 -3.03
C VAL A 1 5.36 23.40 -4.42
N VAL A 2 6.25 22.47 -4.74
CA VAL A 2 6.80 22.26 -6.10
C VAL A 2 6.36 20.89 -6.62
N ASN A 3 6.32 20.72 -7.95
CA ASN A 3 5.98 19.42 -8.53
C ASN A 3 7.21 18.50 -8.52
N GLY A 4 7.19 17.47 -7.68
CA GLY A 4 8.27 16.48 -7.57
C GLY A 4 8.63 15.77 -8.88
N ASN A 5 7.70 15.69 -9.84
CA ASN A 5 7.89 14.96 -11.10
C ASN A 5 8.78 15.68 -12.13
N ILE A 6 9.12 16.95 -11.88
CA ILE A 6 9.91 17.78 -12.81
C ILE A 6 11.19 18.31 -12.16
N GLN A 7 11.57 17.77 -11.00
CA GLN A 7 12.82 18.14 -10.34
C GLN A 7 14.01 17.47 -11.05
N SER A 8 15.19 18.07 -10.98
CA SER A 8 16.42 17.60 -11.65
C SER A 8 16.76 16.15 -11.33
N GLU A 9 16.49 15.72 -10.11
CA GLU A 9 16.77 14.40 -9.55
C GLU A 9 16.01 13.30 -10.31
N VAL A 10 14.86 13.62 -10.91
CA VAL A 10 14.10 12.66 -11.73
C VAL A 10 14.89 12.23 -12.97
N LYS A 11 15.77 13.08 -13.50
CA LYS A 11 16.64 12.73 -14.64
C LYS A 11 17.60 11.60 -14.27
N GLU A 12 18.14 11.60 -13.05
CA GLU A 12 19.03 10.53 -12.57
C GLU A 12 18.25 9.23 -12.34
N VAL A 13 17.05 9.33 -11.76
CA VAL A 13 16.15 8.17 -11.58
C VAL A 13 15.80 7.54 -12.93
N LEU A 14 15.40 8.34 -13.94
CA LEU A 14 15.08 7.83 -15.27
C LEU A 14 16.27 7.14 -15.92
N ARG A 15 17.48 7.66 -15.72
CA ARG A 15 18.72 7.03 -16.21
C ARG A 15 18.94 5.66 -15.54
N GLU A 16 18.75 5.55 -14.23
CA GLU A 16 18.93 4.28 -13.54
C GLU A 16 17.85 3.26 -13.93
N VAL A 17 16.58 3.68 -14.07
CA VAL A 17 15.52 2.78 -14.53
C VAL A 17 15.76 2.32 -15.98
N GLN A 18 16.26 3.21 -16.86
CA GLN A 18 16.70 2.84 -18.21
C GLN A 18 17.85 1.81 -18.17
N ASN A 19 18.84 2.00 -17.29
CA ASN A 19 19.95 1.06 -17.09
C ASN A 19 19.45 -0.32 -16.64
N LEU A 20 18.50 -0.38 -15.69
CA LEU A 20 17.86 -1.62 -15.24
C LEU A 20 17.08 -2.31 -16.37
N TYR A 21 16.37 -1.54 -17.20
CA TYR A 21 15.69 -2.06 -18.38
C TYR A 21 16.68 -2.67 -19.38
N GLN A 22 17.76 -1.95 -19.73
CA GLN A 22 18.79 -2.41 -20.67
C GLN A 22 19.52 -3.67 -20.18
N LYS A 23 19.69 -3.82 -18.86
CA LYS A 23 20.25 -5.02 -18.24
C LYS A 23 19.28 -6.20 -18.17
N GLY A 24 18.02 -6.03 -18.60
CA GLY A 24 16.98 -7.06 -18.55
C GLY A 24 16.46 -7.34 -17.13
N VAL A 25 16.66 -6.43 -16.19
CA VAL A 25 16.15 -6.56 -14.80
C VAL A 25 14.65 -6.30 -14.76
N LEU A 26 14.17 -5.37 -15.59
CA LEU A 26 12.75 -5.07 -15.71
C LEU A 26 12.10 -5.95 -16.77
N ASP A 27 10.86 -6.36 -16.49
CA ASP A 27 10.01 -7.03 -17.47
C ASP A 27 9.91 -6.19 -18.75
N PRO A 28 10.20 -6.73 -19.95
CA PRO A 28 10.13 -5.99 -21.21
C PRO A 28 8.77 -5.32 -21.48
N GLU A 29 7.70 -5.85 -20.88
CA GLU A 29 6.34 -5.38 -21.05
C GLU A 29 5.85 -4.50 -19.87
N PHE A 30 6.72 -4.11 -18.92
CA PHE A 30 6.31 -3.47 -17.67
C PHE A 30 5.44 -2.21 -17.87
N GLY A 31 5.64 -1.44 -18.93
CA GLY A 31 4.88 -0.22 -19.22
C GLY A 31 3.50 -0.44 -19.82
N VAL A 32 3.16 -1.68 -20.23
CA VAL A 32 1.86 -2.03 -20.84
C VAL A 32 1.17 -3.20 -20.15
N LYS A 33 1.89 -3.94 -19.29
CA LYS A 33 1.37 -5.09 -18.56
C LYS A 33 0.43 -4.64 -17.44
N ASP A 34 -0.78 -5.19 -17.44
CA ASP A 34 -1.73 -4.95 -16.37
C ASP A 34 -1.37 -5.73 -15.09
N PHE A 35 -2.00 -5.35 -13.99
CA PHE A 35 -1.77 -5.95 -12.67
C PHE A 35 -2.03 -7.46 -12.65
N THR A 36 -3.09 -7.94 -13.33
CA THR A 36 -3.44 -9.37 -13.35
C THR A 36 -2.35 -10.16 -14.06
N LYS A 37 -1.89 -9.69 -15.23
CA LYS A 37 -0.80 -10.33 -15.98
C LYS A 37 0.52 -10.28 -15.24
N MET A 38 0.84 -9.17 -14.59
CA MET A 38 2.00 -9.08 -13.70
C MET A 38 1.93 -10.15 -12.60
N MET A 39 0.79 -10.31 -11.94
CA MET A 39 0.63 -11.31 -10.88
C MET A 39 0.63 -12.76 -11.38
N GLU A 40 0.12 -13.03 -12.58
CA GLU A 40 0.24 -14.33 -13.25
C GLU A 40 1.72 -14.69 -13.45
N ASP A 41 2.54 -13.76 -13.94
CA ASP A 41 3.98 -13.98 -14.16
C ASP A 41 4.75 -14.20 -12.85
N VAL A 42 4.44 -13.41 -11.80
CA VAL A 42 5.02 -13.61 -10.45
C VAL A 42 4.67 -15.00 -9.91
N ASN A 43 3.38 -15.40 -9.94
CA ASN A 43 2.97 -16.72 -9.44
C ASN A 43 3.46 -17.88 -10.32
N ALA A 44 3.86 -17.62 -11.56
CA ALA A 44 4.52 -18.56 -12.45
C ALA A 44 6.05 -18.63 -12.23
N GLY A 45 6.61 -17.87 -11.28
CA GLY A 45 8.04 -17.87 -10.97
C GLY A 45 8.91 -17.11 -11.96
N LYS A 46 8.33 -16.22 -12.77
CA LYS A 46 9.09 -15.43 -13.76
C LYS A 46 9.71 -14.16 -13.18
N SER A 47 9.24 -13.70 -12.02
CA SER A 47 9.73 -12.50 -11.34
C SER A 47 10.13 -12.82 -9.91
N GLY A 48 11.35 -12.40 -9.51
CA GLY A 48 11.86 -12.54 -8.14
C GLY A 48 11.65 -11.31 -7.25
N MET A 49 11.16 -10.20 -7.83
CA MET A 49 10.84 -8.97 -7.12
C MET A 49 9.63 -8.31 -7.78
N PHE A 50 8.76 -7.70 -6.97
CA PHE A 50 7.67 -6.85 -7.46
C PHE A 50 7.40 -5.74 -6.45
N PHE A 51 6.83 -4.64 -6.93
CA PHE A 51 6.55 -3.46 -6.11
C PHE A 51 5.05 -3.28 -5.93
N LEU A 52 4.55 -3.46 -4.71
CA LEU A 52 3.14 -3.33 -4.35
C LEU A 52 2.99 -2.79 -2.92
N PRO A 53 1.79 -2.32 -2.54
CA PRO A 53 1.53 -1.87 -1.18
C PRO A 53 1.70 -2.99 -0.15
N GLN A 54 1.57 -2.66 1.12
CA GLN A 54 1.71 -3.53 2.28
C GLN A 54 0.91 -4.85 2.22
N TRP A 55 -0.19 -4.90 1.46
CA TRP A 55 -1.01 -6.10 1.28
C TRP A 55 -0.45 -7.07 0.23
N ALA A 56 0.66 -6.74 -0.42
CA ALA A 56 1.38 -7.54 -1.41
C ALA A 56 1.44 -9.06 -1.10
N PRO A 57 1.69 -9.52 0.14
CA PRO A 57 1.75 -10.95 0.45
C PRO A 57 0.49 -11.73 0.09
N PHE A 58 -0.70 -11.11 0.08
CA PHE A 58 -1.93 -11.80 -0.36
C PHE A 58 -1.80 -12.33 -1.80
N GLN A 59 -1.06 -11.63 -2.67
CA GLN A 59 -1.00 -11.90 -4.10
C GLN A 59 -0.15 -13.12 -4.48
N VAL A 60 0.74 -13.57 -3.58
CA VAL A 60 1.62 -14.72 -3.80
C VAL A 60 1.24 -15.95 -2.97
N SER A 61 0.10 -15.89 -2.25
CA SER A 61 -0.37 -17.00 -1.40
C SER A 61 -0.51 -18.31 -2.17
N SER A 62 -0.89 -18.27 -3.46
CA SER A 62 -1.05 -19.48 -4.27
C SER A 62 0.28 -20.19 -4.55
N MET A 63 1.35 -19.42 -4.72
CA MET A 63 2.70 -19.93 -4.95
C MET A 63 3.26 -20.58 -3.68
N ILE A 64 3.12 -19.90 -2.54
CA ILE A 64 3.57 -20.40 -1.22
C ILE A 64 2.92 -21.74 -0.87
N LYS A 65 1.62 -21.92 -1.18
CA LYS A 65 0.92 -23.19 -0.94
C LYS A 65 1.41 -24.33 -1.82
N LYS A 66 1.92 -24.03 -3.02
CA LYS A 66 2.39 -25.04 -3.98
C LYS A 66 3.81 -25.48 -3.67
N ASP A 67 4.67 -24.57 -3.23
CA ASP A 67 6.06 -24.84 -2.91
C ASP A 67 6.47 -24.17 -1.60
N LYS A 68 6.65 -24.98 -0.56
CA LYS A 68 7.05 -24.55 0.78
C LYS A 68 8.48 -23.98 0.86
N ASN A 69 9.28 -24.11 -0.21
CA ASN A 69 10.62 -23.53 -0.27
C ASN A 69 10.61 -22.09 -0.82
N VAL A 70 9.47 -21.64 -1.35
CA VAL A 70 9.32 -20.25 -1.77
C VAL A 70 9.09 -19.40 -0.53
N ASP A 71 9.87 -18.32 -0.40
CA ASP A 71 9.68 -17.32 0.62
C ASP A 71 9.83 -15.92 0.01
N TRP A 72 8.93 -15.03 0.41
CA TRP A 72 8.88 -13.66 -0.06
C TRP A 72 8.95 -12.74 1.15
N LEU A 73 9.89 -11.79 1.09
CA LEU A 73 10.13 -10.83 2.16
C LEU A 73 9.83 -9.42 1.69
N PRO A 74 9.19 -8.59 2.54
CA PRO A 74 9.06 -7.17 2.29
C PRO A 74 10.40 -6.47 2.57
N TYR A 75 10.78 -5.53 1.70
CA TYR A 75 11.98 -4.73 1.86
C TYR A 75 11.66 -3.24 1.81
N PRO A 76 12.39 -2.38 2.55
CA PRO A 76 12.38 -0.96 2.30
C PRO A 76 12.82 -0.65 0.86
N VAL A 77 12.29 0.42 0.29
CA VAL A 77 12.82 0.98 -0.95
C VAL A 77 14.27 1.39 -0.72
N GLN A 78 15.10 1.17 -1.72
CA GLN A 78 16.50 1.56 -1.70
C GLN A 78 16.65 2.91 -2.38
N SER A 79 17.59 3.73 -1.92
CA SER A 79 17.97 4.94 -2.63
C SER A 79 19.07 4.62 -3.65
N ILE A 80 19.42 5.60 -4.47
CA ILE A 80 20.55 5.52 -5.40
C ILE A 80 21.91 5.69 -4.68
N ASP A 81 21.89 6.07 -3.41
CA ASP A 81 23.06 6.29 -2.56
C ASP A 81 23.01 5.38 -1.32
N ASP A 82 23.98 5.51 -0.41
CA ASP A 82 24.01 4.71 0.83
C ASP A 82 23.13 5.31 1.96
N GLN A 83 22.17 6.18 1.64
CA GLN A 83 21.26 6.79 2.63
C GLN A 83 19.90 6.08 2.65
N PRO A 84 19.16 6.10 3.78
CA PRO A 84 17.81 5.59 3.79
C PRO A 84 16.90 6.33 2.81
N ALA A 85 16.26 5.60 1.90
CA ALA A 85 15.26 6.19 1.02
C ALA A 85 14.06 6.71 1.83
N LYS A 86 13.55 7.86 1.40
CA LYS A 86 12.29 8.40 1.90
C LYS A 86 11.14 7.92 1.03
N THR A 87 10.00 7.59 1.65
CA THR A 87 8.77 7.24 0.95
C THR A 87 7.82 8.42 0.95
N GLN A 88 7.18 8.67 -0.19
CA GLN A 88 6.09 9.64 -0.25
C GLN A 88 4.82 9.02 0.35
N ASN A 89 4.11 9.79 1.16
CA ASN A 89 2.74 9.46 1.58
C ASN A 89 1.83 10.64 1.26
N HIS A 90 0.57 10.34 1.00
CA HIS A 90 -0.42 11.36 0.67
C HIS A 90 -1.41 11.47 1.83
N LEU A 91 -1.90 12.68 2.11
CA LEU A 91 -3.11 12.82 2.89
C LEU A 91 -4.24 12.18 2.06
N SER A 92 -4.57 10.93 2.36
CA SER A 92 -5.58 10.19 1.62
C SER A 92 -6.96 10.68 2.03
N LEU A 93 -7.44 11.71 1.34
CA LEU A 93 -8.83 12.12 1.45
C LEU A 93 -9.65 11.17 0.55
N GLY A 94 -9.88 9.94 1.07
CA GLY A 94 -10.52 8.84 0.33
C GLY A 94 -11.95 9.14 -0.15
N GLY A 95 -12.55 10.22 0.36
CA GLY A 95 -13.82 10.79 -0.05
C GLY A 95 -14.27 11.87 0.94
N ILE A 96 -15.18 12.74 0.51
CA ILE A 96 -15.90 13.67 1.40
C ILE A 96 -17.35 13.22 1.41
N PHE A 97 -17.86 12.88 2.60
CA PHE A 97 -19.29 12.76 2.76
C PHE A 97 -19.90 14.15 2.96
N ALA A 98 -20.86 14.51 2.11
CA ALA A 98 -21.57 15.77 2.18
C ALA A 98 -23.07 15.52 2.22
N VAL A 99 -23.80 16.33 2.99
CA VAL A 99 -25.25 16.31 3.03
C VAL A 99 -25.78 17.48 2.19
N ARG A 100 -26.71 17.19 1.28
CA ARG A 100 -27.39 18.22 0.48
C ARG A 100 -28.10 19.22 1.41
N LYS A 101 -27.97 20.52 1.13
CA LYS A 101 -28.74 21.55 1.83
C LYS A 101 -30.25 21.26 1.75
N GLY A 102 -30.93 21.28 2.89
CA GLY A 102 -32.37 20.99 2.99
C GLY A 102 -32.73 19.51 2.86
N TYR A 103 -31.80 18.60 3.12
CA TYR A 103 -32.13 17.18 3.32
C TYR A 103 -32.91 17.02 4.63
N GLU A 104 -33.93 16.16 4.64
CA GLU A 104 -34.85 16.00 5.78
C GLU A 104 -34.17 15.35 7.00
N HIS A 105 -33.11 14.56 6.77
CA HIS A 105 -32.40 13.80 7.81
C HIS A 105 -30.87 13.99 7.75
N PRO A 106 -30.36 15.22 7.96
CA PRO A 106 -28.93 15.50 7.84
C PRO A 106 -28.07 14.72 8.86
N GLU A 107 -28.66 14.30 9.99
CA GLU A 107 -27.99 13.53 11.03
C GLU A 107 -27.75 12.06 10.64
N ALA A 108 -28.43 11.55 9.60
CA ALA A 108 -28.29 10.16 9.17
C ALA A 108 -26.84 9.80 8.83
N LEU A 109 -26.09 10.72 8.20
CA LEU A 109 -24.68 10.53 7.89
C LEU A 109 -23.83 10.30 9.15
N ILE A 110 -24.03 11.13 10.18
CA ILE A 110 -23.28 11.02 11.44
C ILE A 110 -23.68 9.76 12.21
N LYS A 111 -24.97 9.41 12.21
CA LYS A 111 -25.44 8.16 12.80
C LYS A 111 -24.81 6.93 12.14
N LEU A 112 -24.69 6.92 10.80
CA LEU A 112 -24.02 5.84 10.06
C LEU A 112 -22.52 5.78 10.37
N LEU A 113 -21.84 6.92 10.48
CA LEU A 113 -20.43 6.97 10.90
C LEU A 113 -20.24 6.41 12.31
N ASN A 114 -21.06 6.85 13.28
CA ASN A 114 -20.99 6.36 14.66
C ASN A 114 -21.29 4.86 14.72
N PHE A 115 -22.29 4.39 13.96
CA PHE A 115 -22.60 2.97 13.86
C PHE A 115 -21.43 2.17 13.31
N GLN A 116 -20.81 2.61 12.22
CA GLN A 116 -19.64 1.93 11.66
C GLN A 116 -18.46 1.93 12.63
N ALA A 117 -18.17 3.05 13.28
CA ALA A 117 -17.10 3.14 14.27
C ALA A 117 -17.33 2.21 15.45
N GLU A 118 -18.55 2.17 16.01
CA GLU A 118 -18.91 1.30 17.14
C GLU A 118 -18.80 -0.19 16.75
N LYS A 119 -19.37 -0.58 15.61
CA LYS A 119 -19.35 -1.99 15.19
C LYS A 119 -17.98 -2.49 14.76
N MET A 120 -17.09 -1.59 14.35
CA MET A 120 -15.73 -1.96 13.93
C MET A 120 -14.68 -1.86 15.04
N PHE A 121 -14.79 -0.83 15.90
CA PHE A 121 -13.74 -0.42 16.84
C PHE A 121 -14.26 -0.09 18.25
N GLY A 122 -15.58 -0.07 18.47
CA GLY A 122 -16.19 0.20 19.76
C GLY A 122 -16.27 -1.01 20.68
N GLU A 123 -17.03 -0.88 21.76
CA GLU A 123 -17.16 -1.90 22.80
C GLU A 123 -17.80 -3.19 22.23
N SER A 124 -18.83 -3.03 21.39
CA SER A 124 -19.54 -4.19 20.81
C SER A 124 -18.74 -4.90 19.72
N ALA A 125 -17.62 -4.34 19.24
CA ALA A 125 -16.85 -4.91 18.14
C ALA A 125 -16.30 -6.31 18.47
N LYS A 126 -15.95 -6.58 19.74
CA LYS A 126 -15.42 -7.91 20.14
C LYS A 126 -16.39 -9.05 19.88
N GLU A 127 -17.68 -8.80 20.05
CA GLU A 127 -18.74 -9.81 19.94
C GLU A 127 -19.39 -9.79 18.56
N GLU A 128 -19.59 -8.61 17.98
CA GLU A 128 -20.40 -8.47 16.78
C GLU A 128 -19.59 -8.34 15.48
N ARG A 129 -18.32 -7.92 15.53
CA ARG A 129 -17.53 -7.65 14.32
C ARG A 129 -17.39 -8.88 13.43
N ALA A 130 -17.30 -10.07 14.02
CA ALA A 130 -17.24 -11.32 13.29
C ALA A 130 -18.52 -11.60 12.47
N ALA A 131 -19.69 -11.14 12.93
CA ALA A 131 -20.96 -11.29 12.21
C ALA A 131 -21.05 -10.42 10.96
N TYR A 132 -20.29 -9.32 10.91
CA TYR A 132 -20.23 -8.40 9.76
C TYR A 132 -19.12 -8.76 8.75
N LEU A 133 -18.22 -9.66 9.12
CA LEU A 133 -17.23 -10.25 8.24
C LEU A 133 -17.85 -11.53 7.65
N ASN A 134 -18.51 -11.42 6.50
CA ASN A 134 -19.11 -12.55 5.77
C ASN A 134 -18.06 -13.62 5.39
N GLY A 135 -17.72 -14.52 6.32
CA GLY A 135 -16.77 -15.60 6.07
C GLY A 135 -15.41 -15.13 5.51
N LEU A 136 -14.70 -16.06 4.87
CA LEU A 136 -13.27 -16.06 4.48
C LEU A 136 -12.70 -14.83 3.71
N THR A 137 -13.44 -13.75 3.49
CA THR A 137 -12.94 -12.59 2.75
C THR A 137 -12.47 -11.43 3.63
N GLY A 138 -12.84 -11.33 4.91
CA GLY A 138 -12.19 -10.37 5.82
C GLY A 138 -12.35 -8.87 5.44
N LEU A 139 -13.44 -8.51 4.75
CA LEU A 139 -13.65 -7.18 4.18
C LEU A 139 -14.92 -6.46 4.69
N GLY A 140 -15.45 -6.81 5.86
CA GLY A 140 -16.74 -6.30 6.38
C GLY A 140 -16.86 -4.77 6.39
N PHE A 141 -15.74 -4.05 6.61
CA PHE A 141 -15.71 -2.59 6.53
C PHE A 141 -15.89 -2.04 5.10
N HIS A 142 -15.53 -2.80 4.05
CA HIS A 142 -15.79 -2.41 2.65
C HIS A 142 -17.28 -2.40 2.31
N ASN A 143 -18.12 -3.08 3.11
CA ASN A 143 -19.57 -3.06 2.93
C ASN A 143 -20.21 -1.81 3.54
N ALA A 144 -19.48 -1.03 4.33
CA ALA A 144 -20.02 0.18 4.94
C ALA A 144 -20.07 1.32 3.91
N THR A 145 -21.28 1.81 3.62
CA THR A 145 -21.53 2.98 2.74
C THR A 145 -20.80 4.22 3.23
N VAL A 146 -20.60 4.33 4.55
CA VAL A 146 -19.88 5.41 5.20
C VAL A 146 -18.90 4.78 6.18
N SER A 147 -17.60 5.04 6.00
CA SER A 147 -16.57 4.44 6.83
C SER A 147 -15.45 5.43 7.13
N ASN A 148 -14.84 5.22 8.30
CA ASN A 148 -13.57 5.82 8.67
C ASN A 148 -12.64 4.73 9.20
N LEU A 149 -11.35 4.86 8.92
CA LEU A 149 -10.30 3.98 9.44
C LEU A 149 -9.36 4.82 10.31
N PRO A 150 -9.07 4.40 11.56
CA PRO A 150 -8.08 5.08 12.36
C PRO A 150 -6.71 5.09 11.67
N ALA A 151 -6.06 6.25 11.69
CA ALA A 151 -4.70 6.38 11.19
C ALA A 151 -3.74 5.45 11.96
N ASN A 152 -2.72 4.93 11.29
CA ASN A 152 -1.65 4.11 11.90
C ASN A 152 -2.13 2.80 12.58
N LYS A 153 -3.41 2.41 12.42
CA LYS A 153 -3.99 1.24 13.14
C LYS A 153 -3.24 -0.07 12.86
N ASN A 154 -2.80 -0.28 11.62
CA ASN A 154 -2.14 -1.52 11.22
C ASN A 154 -0.72 -1.62 11.78
N VAL A 155 -0.02 -0.49 11.90
CA VAL A 155 1.30 -0.48 12.54
C VAL A 155 1.16 -0.67 14.04
N LYS A 156 0.16 -0.05 14.68
CA LYS A 156 -0.15 -0.31 16.10
C LYS A 156 -0.44 -1.80 16.34
N ALA A 157 -1.27 -2.41 15.50
CA ALA A 157 -1.57 -3.83 15.60
C ALA A 157 -0.31 -4.71 15.39
N GLN A 158 0.59 -4.32 14.48
CA GLN A 158 1.87 -5.00 14.30
C GLN A 158 2.78 -4.86 15.52
N ASP A 159 2.86 -3.66 16.14
CA ASP A 159 3.61 -3.40 17.38
C ASP A 159 3.14 -4.35 18.50
N GLU A 160 1.82 -4.48 18.69
CA GLU A 160 1.21 -5.38 19.67
C GLU A 160 1.50 -6.87 19.37
N VAL A 161 1.35 -7.28 18.10
CA VAL A 161 1.67 -8.64 17.65
C VAL A 161 3.13 -8.98 17.90
N GLU A 162 4.06 -8.11 17.52
CA GLU A 162 5.50 -8.31 17.71
C GLU A 162 5.85 -8.45 19.19
N GLN A 163 5.28 -7.59 20.05
CA GLN A 163 5.48 -7.69 21.50
C GLN A 163 4.92 -9.00 22.07
N ALA A 164 3.72 -9.42 21.65
CA ALA A 164 3.13 -10.69 22.10
C ALA A 164 3.96 -11.90 21.64
N LEU A 165 4.45 -11.91 20.39
CA LEU A 165 5.32 -12.96 19.87
C LEU A 165 6.65 -13.04 20.61
N LYS A 166 7.20 -11.88 21.02
CA LYS A 166 8.47 -11.80 21.75
C LYS A 166 8.35 -12.23 23.21
N THR A 167 7.25 -11.87 23.87
CA THR A 167 7.07 -12.05 25.32
C THR A 167 6.23 -13.27 25.69
N GLY A 168 5.41 -13.76 24.77
CA GLY A 168 4.35 -14.75 25.03
C GLY A 168 3.13 -14.17 25.75
N ASP A 169 3.12 -12.86 26.08
CA ASP A 169 1.98 -12.22 26.74
C ASP A 169 0.94 -11.79 25.70
N THR A 170 -0.15 -12.55 25.60
CA THR A 170 -1.27 -12.20 24.70
C THR A 170 -2.31 -11.28 25.34
N SER A 171 -2.16 -10.92 26.61
CA SER A 171 -3.14 -10.06 27.31
C SER A 171 -3.10 -8.61 26.84
N ILE A 172 -1.99 -8.19 26.21
CA ILE A 172 -1.80 -6.86 25.62
C ILE A 172 -2.53 -6.68 24.28
N LEU A 173 -2.98 -7.76 23.64
CA LEU A 173 -3.51 -7.72 22.29
C LEU A 173 -4.93 -7.14 22.27
N GLU A 174 -5.12 -6.05 21.54
CA GLU A 174 -6.45 -5.58 21.16
C GLU A 174 -7.07 -6.49 20.07
N LEU A 175 -8.36 -6.31 19.79
CA LEU A 175 -9.13 -7.24 18.95
C LEU A 175 -8.49 -7.52 17.58
N GLU A 176 -8.02 -6.48 16.86
CA GLU A 176 -7.38 -6.68 15.55
C GLU A 176 -6.04 -7.40 15.68
N ALA A 177 -5.19 -6.97 16.61
CA ALA A 177 -3.88 -7.57 16.85
C ALA A 177 -4.02 -9.04 17.27
N LYS A 178 -5.02 -9.37 18.08
CA LYS A 178 -5.34 -10.75 18.49
C LYS A 178 -5.67 -11.64 17.28
N LEU A 179 -6.50 -11.15 16.35
CA LEU A 179 -6.85 -11.89 15.15
C LEU A 179 -5.61 -12.14 14.25
N PHE A 180 -4.76 -11.13 14.09
CA PHE A 180 -3.52 -11.28 13.31
C PHE A 180 -2.52 -12.22 13.99
N TYR A 181 -2.37 -12.11 15.31
CA TYR A 181 -1.54 -13.01 16.11
C TYR A 181 -2.01 -14.46 15.98
N ASP A 182 -3.32 -14.71 16.09
CA ASP A 182 -3.88 -16.07 15.98
C ASP A 182 -3.64 -16.66 14.60
N ASP A 183 -3.84 -15.87 13.53
CA ASP A 183 -3.53 -16.29 12.16
C ASP A 183 -2.03 -16.57 11.96
N ILE A 184 -1.16 -15.76 12.56
CA ILE A 184 0.29 -15.99 12.55
C ILE A 184 0.65 -17.30 13.26
N MET A 185 0.05 -17.57 14.43
CA MET A 185 0.29 -18.81 15.15
C MET A 185 -0.23 -20.03 14.38
N ASP A 186 -1.37 -19.90 13.70
CA ASP A 186 -1.91 -20.95 12.83
C ASP A 186 -0.95 -21.24 11.65
N TYR A 187 -0.39 -20.20 11.03
CA TYR A 187 0.68 -20.35 10.03
C TYR A 187 1.89 -21.10 10.58
N ARG A 188 2.40 -20.69 11.75
CA ARG A 188 3.57 -21.31 12.40
C ARG A 188 3.31 -22.76 12.82
N ASN A 189 2.05 -23.14 13.00
CA ASN A 189 1.61 -24.52 13.22
C ASN A 189 1.40 -25.33 11.93
N GLY A 190 1.72 -24.75 10.76
CA GLY A 190 1.72 -25.42 9.47
C GLY A 190 0.61 -25.00 8.50
N ASN A 191 -0.27 -24.08 8.89
CA ASN A 191 -1.32 -23.60 7.99
C ASN A 191 -0.79 -22.53 7.01
N LEU A 192 -0.32 -22.98 5.84
CA LEU A 192 0.18 -22.09 4.78
C LEU A 192 -0.87 -21.10 4.26
N ASP A 193 -2.16 -21.32 4.51
CA ASP A 193 -3.20 -20.35 4.17
C ASP A 193 -3.02 -19.02 4.90
N LYS A 194 -2.32 -19.02 6.05
CA LYS A 194 -2.11 -17.86 6.89
C LYS A 194 -0.74 -17.22 6.76
N TRP A 195 0.13 -17.73 5.88
CA TRP A 195 1.50 -17.20 5.66
C TRP A 195 1.52 -15.69 5.40
N HIS A 196 0.55 -15.16 4.66
CA HIS A 196 0.48 -13.74 4.35
C HIS A 196 0.35 -12.87 5.61
N MET A 197 -0.28 -13.36 6.70
CA MET A 197 -0.41 -12.59 7.94
C MET A 197 0.93 -12.43 8.65
N GLU A 198 1.81 -13.42 8.62
CA GLU A 198 3.20 -13.29 9.10
C GLU A 198 3.94 -12.23 8.29
N ARG A 199 3.82 -12.25 6.95
CA ARG A 199 4.48 -11.27 6.09
C ARG A 199 3.84 -9.88 6.08
N ILE A 200 2.66 -9.72 6.66
CA ILE A 200 2.02 -8.40 6.82
C ILE A 200 2.21 -7.85 8.23
N PHE A 201 2.07 -8.67 9.29
CA PHE A 201 2.04 -8.22 10.69
C PHE A 201 3.07 -8.88 11.61
N GLY A 202 3.88 -9.82 11.13
CA GLY A 202 4.96 -10.42 11.92
C GLY A 202 6.17 -9.48 12.11
N PRO A 203 7.27 -9.98 12.68
CA PRO A 203 8.49 -9.19 12.86
C PRO A 203 9.17 -8.78 11.53
N GLU A 204 9.22 -9.71 10.57
CA GLU A 204 9.77 -9.49 9.22
C GLU A 204 8.63 -9.27 8.23
N SER A 205 8.00 -8.10 8.32
CA SER A 205 6.72 -7.84 7.66
C SER A 205 6.61 -6.47 7.01
N SER A 206 5.60 -6.33 6.15
CA SER A 206 5.36 -5.08 5.42
C SER A 206 4.92 -3.94 6.36
N GLN A 207 4.18 -4.25 7.45
CA GLN A 207 3.93 -3.28 8.51
C GLN A 207 5.20 -2.92 9.28
N GLY A 208 6.12 -3.88 9.49
CA GLY A 208 7.44 -3.60 10.07
C GLY A 208 8.27 -2.64 9.21
N VAL A 209 8.21 -2.77 7.88
CA VAL A 209 8.84 -1.80 6.95
C VAL A 209 8.17 -0.42 7.04
N ILE A 210 6.84 -0.35 7.12
CA ILE A 210 6.12 0.93 7.31
C ILE A 210 6.48 1.57 8.66
N LYS A 211 6.55 0.75 9.73
CA LYS A 211 7.00 1.16 11.06
C LYS A 211 8.40 1.75 10.99
N TYR A 212 9.33 1.11 10.29
CA TYR A 212 10.68 1.61 10.08
C TYR A 212 10.67 3.02 9.47
N TYR A 213 9.87 3.26 8.41
CA TYR A 213 9.78 4.60 7.84
C TYR A 213 9.21 5.63 8.82
N ARG A 214 8.17 5.27 9.58
CA ARG A 214 7.53 6.13 10.58
C ARG A 214 8.52 6.51 11.68
N ASP A 215 9.17 5.52 12.28
CA ASP A 215 10.01 5.69 13.46
C ASP A 215 11.32 6.42 13.14
N ASN A 216 11.75 6.43 11.87
CA ASN A 216 12.97 7.11 11.40
C ASN A 216 12.71 8.40 10.61
N ASP A 217 11.49 8.94 10.64
CA ASP A 217 11.11 10.17 9.93
C ASP A 217 11.43 10.14 8.42
N LEU A 218 11.19 8.99 7.79
CA LEU A 218 11.44 8.75 6.37
C LEU A 218 10.18 8.93 5.50
N ILE A 219 9.09 9.43 6.09
CA ILE A 219 7.83 9.67 5.39
C ILE A 219 7.76 11.13 4.95
N VAL A 220 7.69 11.36 3.65
CA VAL A 220 7.46 12.70 3.07
C VAL A 220 5.98 12.86 2.76
N MET A 221 5.29 13.70 3.54
CA MET A 221 3.89 14.00 3.29
C MET A 221 3.73 14.94 2.09
N ASN A 222 2.79 14.63 1.20
CA ASN A 222 2.42 15.53 0.12
C ASN A 222 1.87 16.86 0.69
N GLU A 223 2.54 17.98 0.36
CA GLU A 223 2.11 19.32 0.77
C GLU A 223 0.94 19.87 -0.05
N PHE A 224 0.66 19.31 -1.24
CA PHE A 224 -0.48 19.73 -2.04
C PHE A 224 -1.76 19.04 -1.56
N ILE A 225 -2.41 19.64 -0.55
CA ILE A 225 -3.68 19.15 0.05
C ILE A 225 -4.89 20.04 -0.30
N TYR A 226 -4.73 20.93 -1.28
CA TYR A 226 -5.75 21.91 -1.68
C TYR A 226 -6.61 21.40 -2.83
N ALA A 227 -7.72 22.10 -3.09
CA ALA A 227 -8.52 21.87 -4.29
C ALA A 227 -7.65 22.05 -5.55
N PRO A 228 -7.79 21.18 -6.58
CA PRO A 228 -7.08 21.36 -7.84
C PRO A 228 -7.38 22.72 -8.47
N THR A 229 -6.37 23.32 -9.09
CA THR A 229 -6.54 24.58 -9.84
C THR A 229 -7.39 24.37 -11.09
N ARG A 230 -7.94 25.45 -11.66
CA ARG A 230 -8.68 25.39 -12.94
C ARG A 230 -7.86 24.74 -14.06
N THR A 231 -6.57 25.03 -14.12
CA THR A 231 -5.66 24.44 -15.10
C THR A 231 -5.46 22.96 -14.85
N MET A 232 -5.27 22.53 -13.60
CA MET A 232 -5.20 21.11 -13.26
C MET A 232 -6.48 20.38 -13.71
N ASN A 233 -7.67 20.91 -13.40
CA ASN A 233 -8.93 20.29 -13.82
C ASN A 233 -9.07 20.10 -15.34
N THR A 234 -8.44 20.96 -16.15
CA THR A 234 -8.59 20.94 -17.61
C THR A 234 -7.41 20.32 -18.34
N LYS A 235 -6.24 20.20 -17.71
CA LYS A 235 -4.99 19.79 -18.36
C LYS A 235 -4.27 18.62 -17.67
N GLN A 236 -4.59 18.29 -16.41
CA GLN A 236 -3.83 17.29 -15.64
C GLN A 236 -3.77 15.93 -16.34
N ALA A 237 -4.90 15.42 -16.84
CA ALA A 237 -4.92 14.13 -17.54
C ALA A 237 -4.03 14.13 -18.80
N THR A 238 -3.98 15.24 -19.54
CA THR A 238 -3.09 15.38 -20.70
C THR A 238 -1.62 15.44 -20.27
N LEU A 239 -1.31 16.18 -19.21
CA LEU A 239 0.04 16.30 -18.67
C LEU A 239 0.54 14.98 -18.08
N ASP A 240 -0.32 14.23 -17.38
CA ASP A 240 0.00 12.92 -16.83
C ASP A 240 0.29 11.91 -17.94
N LYS A 241 -0.52 11.94 -19.01
CA LYS A 241 -0.29 11.11 -20.20
C LYS A 241 1.02 11.48 -20.89
N LEU A 242 1.28 12.78 -21.11
CA LEU A 242 2.53 13.25 -21.70
C LEU A 242 3.74 12.78 -20.88
N ARG A 243 3.70 12.99 -19.56
CA ARG A 243 4.75 12.52 -18.64
C ARG A 243 4.97 11.01 -18.76
N ALA A 244 3.90 10.21 -18.67
CA ALA A 244 4.01 8.76 -18.74
C ALA A 244 4.60 8.29 -20.08
N GLU A 245 4.15 8.84 -21.21
CA GLU A 245 4.67 8.52 -22.53
C GLU A 245 6.14 8.92 -22.69
N THR A 246 6.53 10.13 -22.25
CA THR A 246 7.92 10.59 -22.32
C THR A 246 8.81 9.72 -21.45
N PHE A 247 8.43 9.47 -20.19
CA PHE A 247 9.24 8.67 -19.26
C PHE A 247 9.40 7.24 -19.76
N LEU A 248 8.33 6.60 -20.23
CA LEU A 248 8.40 5.25 -20.79
C LEU A 248 9.28 5.19 -22.04
N LYS A 249 9.17 6.17 -22.94
CA LYS A 249 10.05 6.23 -24.12
C LYS A 249 11.52 6.44 -23.75
N ILE A 250 11.81 7.24 -22.72
CA ILE A 250 13.17 7.37 -22.19
C ILE A 250 13.64 6.02 -21.62
N ILE A 251 12.85 5.38 -20.75
CA ILE A 251 13.23 4.10 -20.11
C ILE A 251 13.45 2.99 -21.16
N TYR A 252 12.61 2.91 -22.18
CA TYR A 252 12.76 1.96 -23.29
C TYR A 252 13.91 2.29 -24.25
N GLY A 253 14.52 3.48 -24.13
CA GLY A 253 15.61 3.93 -25.00
C GLY A 253 15.14 4.51 -26.35
N ASN A 254 13.84 4.78 -26.50
CA ASN A 254 13.27 5.40 -27.70
C ASN A 254 13.52 6.91 -27.76
N LEU A 255 13.80 7.53 -26.61
CA LEU A 255 14.18 8.94 -26.48
C LEU A 255 15.47 9.04 -25.64
N SER A 256 16.29 10.05 -25.94
CA SER A 256 17.47 10.38 -25.13
C SER A 256 17.06 10.80 -23.73
N ILE A 257 17.93 10.58 -22.74
CA ILE A 257 17.73 11.08 -21.38
C ILE A 257 17.58 12.61 -21.33
N ASP A 258 18.15 13.34 -22.29
CA ASP A 258 18.05 14.80 -22.39
C ASP A 258 16.64 15.27 -22.78
N GLU A 259 15.78 14.38 -23.27
CA GLU A 259 14.38 14.70 -23.55
C GLU A 259 13.60 15.05 -22.27
N PHE A 260 14.10 14.64 -21.09
CA PHE A 260 13.55 15.10 -19.83
C PHE A 260 13.64 16.62 -19.69
N ASP A 261 14.74 17.26 -20.12
CA ASP A 261 14.90 18.71 -20.00
C ASP A 261 13.91 19.45 -20.90
N SER A 262 13.68 18.92 -22.12
CA SER A 262 12.65 19.43 -23.05
C SER A 262 11.23 19.25 -22.50
N PHE A 263 10.96 18.17 -21.77
CA PHE A 263 9.67 17.92 -21.15
C PHE A 263 9.38 18.88 -19.99
N VAL A 264 10.41 19.30 -19.25
CA VAL A 264 10.27 20.20 -18.09
C VAL A 264 10.15 21.67 -18.50
N ALA A 265 10.74 22.07 -19.63
CA ALA A 265 10.78 23.44 -20.14
C ALA A 265 9.38 24.01 -20.47
#